data_AF-A0A382Z8W2-F1
#
_entry.id   AF-A0A382Z8W2-F1
#
_cell.length_a   1.000
_cell.length_b   1.000
_cell.length_c   1.000
_cell.angle_alpha   90.00
_cell.angle_beta   90.00
_cell.angle_gamma   90.00
#
_symmetry.space_group_name_H-M   'P 1'
#
loop_
_entity.id
_entity.type
_entity.pdbx_description
1 polymer ?
#
loop_
_entity_poly.entity_id
_entity_poly.type
_entity_poly.pdbx_seq_one_letter_code
_entity_poly.pdbx_strand_id
1 'polypeptide(L)'
;MKKQVELRSIVFEGINQAKLETKPKTFILSPHDVLIKARYSCISAGTEMAKLTGLQKVSYPFYLGNRAVGHVVATGNAVDNVVIDDLVFSHVHHQNYSLGQQLVCPLPNELNTPVAATLGMALVAMTGIQTVRPELGDNVVVTGAGLVGQFAAQLAALSGAYPILIDIVDERL
;
A
#
# COMPACT_ATOMS: atom_id res chain seq x y z
N MET A 1 -10.87 9.15 -22.03
CA MET A 1 -11.28 10.38 -21.29
C MET A 1 -10.04 11.13 -20.83
N LYS A 2 -10.05 12.48 -20.76
CA LYS A 2 -8.89 13.27 -20.28
C LYS A 2 -9.20 13.95 -18.94
N LYS A 3 -8.25 13.95 -18.00
CA LYS A 3 -8.35 14.66 -16.71
C LYS A 3 -7.06 15.43 -16.45
N GLN A 4 -7.16 16.74 -16.26
CA GLN A 4 -6.03 17.58 -15.88
C GLN A 4 -6.06 17.82 -14.37
N VAL A 5 -4.90 17.68 -13.73
CA VAL A 5 -4.72 17.89 -12.29
C VAL A 5 -3.35 18.52 -12.00
N GLU A 6 -3.23 19.11 -10.81
CA GLU A 6 -1.94 19.41 -10.21
C GLU A 6 -1.46 18.17 -9.44
N LEU A 7 -0.49 17.46 -10.02
CA LEU A 7 0.07 16.24 -9.44
C LEU A 7 1.12 16.62 -8.40
N ARG A 8 0.94 16.12 -7.19
CA ARG A 8 1.87 16.26 -6.07
C ARG A 8 2.37 14.87 -5.68
N SER A 9 3.68 14.65 -5.78
CA SER A 9 4.31 13.36 -5.55
C SER A 9 5.50 13.49 -4.62
N ILE A 10 5.68 12.51 -3.72
CA ILE A 10 6.94 12.37 -2.97
C ILE A 10 7.97 11.73 -3.90
N VAL A 11 9.13 12.37 -4.03
CA VAL A 11 10.21 11.96 -4.92
C VAL A 11 11.52 11.93 -4.13
N PHE A 12 12.32 10.90 -4.34
CA PHE A 12 13.71 10.89 -3.88
C PHE A 12 14.59 11.46 -4.99
N GLU A 13 15.35 12.53 -4.69
CA GLU A 13 16.28 13.17 -5.64
C GLU A 13 17.72 12.69 -5.45
N GLY A 14 18.00 12.03 -4.31
CA GLY A 14 19.31 11.50 -3.95
C GLY A 14 19.25 10.71 -2.65
N ILE A 15 20.40 10.23 -2.19
CA ILE A 15 20.52 9.55 -0.88
C ILE A 15 20.15 10.56 0.22
N ASN A 16 19.25 10.15 1.12
CA ASN A 16 18.69 10.96 2.21
C ASN A 16 18.01 12.26 1.74
N GLN A 17 17.56 12.33 0.49
CA GLN A 17 16.91 13.50 -0.09
C GLN A 17 15.51 13.14 -0.59
N ALA A 18 14.49 13.55 0.16
CA ALA A 18 13.09 13.42 -0.22
C ALA A 18 12.47 14.81 -0.40
N LYS A 19 11.66 14.99 -1.44
CA LYS A 19 11.02 16.25 -1.78
C LYS A 19 9.59 16.02 -2.25
N LEU A 20 8.74 17.01 -1.99
CA LEU A 20 7.42 17.11 -2.61
C LEU A 20 7.58 17.80 -3.98
N GLU A 21 7.45 17.04 -5.05
CA GLU A 21 7.39 17.59 -6.41
C GLU A 21 5.94 17.93 -6.76
N THR A 22 5.73 19.10 -7.36
CA THR A 22 4.42 19.53 -7.85
C THR A 22 4.50 19.91 -9.32
N LYS A 23 3.67 19.30 -10.17
CA LYS A 23 3.64 19.58 -11.61
C LYS A 23 2.25 19.39 -12.23
N PRO A 24 1.89 20.15 -13.27
CA PRO A 24 0.68 19.88 -14.03
C PRO A 24 0.77 18.51 -14.70
N LYS A 25 -0.29 17.69 -14.59
CA LYS A 25 -0.38 16.39 -15.25
C LYS A 25 -1.75 16.24 -15.90
N THR A 26 -1.72 15.82 -17.16
CA THR A 26 -2.91 15.35 -17.87
C THR A 26 -2.89 13.83 -17.93
N PHE A 27 -3.88 13.20 -17.32
CA PHE A 27 -4.14 11.77 -17.46
C PHE A 27 -5.03 11.53 -18.68
N ILE A 28 -4.59 10.64 -19.57
CA ILE A 28 -5.38 10.13 -20.68
C ILE A 28 -5.74 8.70 -20.31
N LEU A 29 -6.99 8.48 -19.92
CA LEU A 29 -7.45 7.17 -19.46
C LEU A 29 -7.72 6.24 -20.64
N SER A 30 -7.12 5.06 -20.57
CA SER A 30 -7.44 3.87 -21.37
C SER A 30 -8.80 3.30 -20.94
N PRO A 31 -9.40 2.38 -21.73
CA PRO A 31 -10.69 1.78 -21.41
C PRO A 31 -10.79 1.11 -20.03
N HIS A 32 -9.68 0.59 -19.50
CA HIS A 32 -9.63 -0.12 -18.22
C HIS A 32 -8.95 0.67 -17.09
N ASP A 33 -8.54 1.92 -17.35
CA ASP A 33 -7.87 2.73 -16.33
C ASP A 33 -8.86 3.24 -15.29
N VAL A 34 -8.46 3.19 -14.01
CA VAL A 34 -9.16 3.89 -12.92
C VAL A 34 -8.27 4.99 -12.38
N LEU A 35 -8.73 6.24 -12.45
CA LEU A 35 -8.02 7.36 -11.83
C LEU A 35 -8.48 7.51 -10.38
N ILE A 36 -7.51 7.44 -9.47
CA ILE A 36 -7.73 7.44 -8.02
C ILE A 36 -7.15 8.73 -7.45
N LYS A 37 -7.92 9.42 -6.61
CA LYS A 37 -7.44 10.52 -5.75
C LYS A 37 -7.10 9.97 -4.38
N ALA A 38 -5.81 9.89 -4.06
CA ALA A 38 -5.32 9.31 -2.82
C ALA A 38 -5.79 10.13 -1.60
N ARG A 39 -6.19 9.40 -0.54
CA ARG A 39 -6.49 9.94 0.80
C ARG A 39 -5.35 9.62 1.74
N TYR A 40 -4.94 8.36 1.75
CA TYR A 40 -3.90 7.83 2.63
C TYR A 40 -2.97 6.92 1.83
N SER A 41 -1.72 6.87 2.25
CA SER A 41 -0.74 5.92 1.69
C SER A 41 0.16 5.42 2.80
N CYS A 42 0.60 4.17 2.70
CA CYS A 42 1.36 3.52 3.75
C CYS A 42 2.84 3.49 3.39
N ILE A 43 3.68 4.03 4.27
CA ILE A 43 5.14 3.98 4.14
C ILE A 43 5.59 2.56 4.49
N SER A 44 6.20 1.87 3.52
CA SER A 44 6.92 0.62 3.74
C SER A 44 8.27 0.92 4.35
N ALA A 45 8.33 1.15 5.67
CA ALA A 45 9.54 1.62 6.35
C ALA A 45 10.78 0.79 5.98
N GLY A 46 10.69 -0.54 5.94
CA GLY A 46 11.82 -1.38 5.52
C GLY A 46 12.32 -1.08 4.10
N THR A 47 11.44 -1.18 3.10
CA THR A 47 11.81 -1.00 1.69
C THR A 47 12.15 0.45 1.35
N GLU A 48 11.35 1.39 1.84
CA GLU A 48 11.49 2.80 1.49
C GLU A 48 12.68 3.44 2.19
N MET A 49 12.94 3.10 3.46
CA MET A 49 14.16 3.58 4.12
C MET A 49 15.41 2.96 3.51
N ALA A 50 15.38 1.68 3.12
CA ALA A 50 16.52 1.08 2.41
C ALA A 50 16.84 1.84 1.12
N LYS A 51 15.83 2.24 0.36
CA LYS A 51 16.00 3.05 -0.86
C LYS A 51 16.41 4.50 -0.58
N LEU A 52 15.83 5.13 0.45
CA LEU A 52 16.13 6.50 0.84
C LEU A 52 17.58 6.64 1.31
N THR A 53 18.03 5.72 2.16
CA THR A 53 19.38 5.73 2.75
C THR A 53 20.47 5.23 1.81
N GLY A 54 20.11 4.72 0.64
CA GLY A 54 21.05 4.16 -0.34
C GLY A 54 21.50 2.73 -0.03
N LEU A 55 20.98 2.09 1.03
CA LEU A 55 21.20 0.67 1.30
C LEU A 55 20.74 -0.20 0.12
N GLN A 56 19.60 0.16 -0.48
CA GLN A 56 19.15 -0.35 -1.76
C GLN A 56 19.34 0.73 -2.83
N LYS A 57 20.17 0.45 -3.83
CA LYS A 57 20.43 1.39 -4.93
C LYS A 57 19.18 1.57 -5.81
N VAL A 58 18.92 2.82 -6.18
CA VAL A 58 17.86 3.22 -7.11
C VAL A 58 18.39 4.29 -8.07
N SER A 59 17.76 4.43 -9.24
CA SER A 59 18.03 5.54 -10.16
C SER A 59 17.18 6.75 -9.78
N TYR A 60 17.81 7.93 -9.76
CA TYR A 60 17.14 9.19 -9.44
C TYR A 60 16.69 9.94 -10.71
N PRO A 61 15.56 10.67 -10.68
CA PRO A 61 14.62 10.79 -9.56
C PRO A 61 13.80 9.51 -9.36
N PHE A 62 13.62 9.09 -8.10
CA PHE A 62 12.88 7.87 -7.77
C PHE A 62 11.51 8.21 -7.16
N TYR A 63 10.44 7.75 -7.81
CA TYR A 63 9.07 7.88 -7.32
C TYR A 63 8.70 6.62 -6.56
N LEU A 64 8.32 6.79 -5.29
CA LEU A 64 8.06 5.69 -4.38
C LEU A 64 6.58 5.59 -3.98
N GLY A 65 6.29 4.64 -3.09
CA GLY A 65 4.96 4.25 -2.70
C GLY A 65 4.43 3.12 -3.57
N ASN A 66 3.71 2.21 -2.94
CA ASN A 66 3.13 1.05 -3.60
C ASN A 66 1.76 0.68 -3.03
N ARG A 67 1.19 1.49 -2.13
CA ARG A 67 0.01 1.19 -1.31
C ARG A 67 -0.69 2.48 -0.96
N ALA A 68 -1.86 2.69 -1.55
CA ALA A 68 -2.70 3.81 -1.21
C ALA A 68 -4.17 3.43 -1.16
N VAL A 69 -4.90 4.18 -0.35
CA VAL A 69 -6.36 4.21 -0.33
C VAL A 69 -6.81 5.58 -0.81
N GLY A 70 -7.83 5.61 -1.66
CA GLY A 70 -8.34 6.85 -2.23
C GLY A 70 -9.72 6.67 -2.86
N HIS A 71 -10.27 7.77 -3.37
CA HIS A 71 -11.55 7.75 -4.06
C HIS A 71 -11.34 7.67 -5.57
N VAL A 72 -12.18 6.90 -6.25
CA VAL A 72 -12.25 6.91 -7.72
C VAL A 72 -12.77 8.27 -8.18
N VAL A 73 -12.05 8.93 -9.08
CA VAL A 73 -12.45 10.25 -9.61
C VAL A 73 -12.70 10.24 -11.12
N ALA A 74 -12.39 9.12 -11.78
CA ALA A 74 -12.62 8.90 -13.20
C ALA A 74 -12.34 7.43 -13.54
N THR A 75 -13.08 6.88 -14.49
CA THR A 75 -12.90 5.52 -15.01
C THR A 75 -12.83 5.51 -16.53
N GLY A 76 -12.15 4.51 -17.08
CA GLY A 76 -12.30 4.13 -18.48
C GLY A 76 -13.68 3.56 -18.76
N ASN A 77 -14.07 3.52 -20.03
CA ASN A 77 -15.42 3.08 -20.44
C ASN A 77 -15.65 1.57 -20.35
N ALA A 78 -14.60 0.78 -20.14
CA ALA A 78 -14.66 -0.68 -19.98
C ALA A 78 -14.35 -1.10 -18.53
N VAL A 79 -14.43 -0.18 -17.57
CA VAL A 79 -14.39 -0.46 -16.13
C VAL A 79 -15.81 -0.69 -15.64
N ASP A 80 -16.06 -1.85 -15.03
CA ASP A 80 -17.37 -2.27 -14.51
C ASP A 80 -17.35 -2.70 -13.04
N ASN A 81 -16.17 -2.79 -12.42
CA ASN A 81 -15.97 -3.29 -11.06
C ASN A 81 -15.94 -2.20 -9.97
N VAL A 82 -15.88 -0.92 -10.36
CA VAL A 82 -15.91 0.24 -9.46
C VAL A 82 -16.57 1.42 -10.17
N VAL A 83 -17.17 2.32 -9.39
CA VAL A 83 -17.77 3.57 -9.87
C VAL A 83 -17.06 4.79 -9.28
N ILE A 84 -17.37 5.97 -9.81
CA ILE A 84 -16.87 7.25 -9.25
C ILE A 84 -17.32 7.36 -7.79
N ASP A 85 -16.45 7.95 -6.96
CA ASP A 85 -16.56 8.14 -5.51
C ASP A 85 -16.34 6.89 -4.64
N ASP A 86 -16.27 5.69 -5.23
CA ASP A 86 -15.89 4.47 -4.48
C ASP A 86 -14.55 4.66 -3.77
N LEU A 87 -14.50 4.24 -2.50
CA LEU A 87 -13.25 4.09 -1.76
C LEU A 87 -12.54 2.83 -2.27
N VAL A 88 -11.28 2.96 -2.68
CA VAL A 88 -10.51 1.84 -3.23
C VAL A 88 -9.11 1.75 -2.64
N PHE A 89 -8.60 0.53 -2.49
CA PHE A 89 -7.19 0.23 -2.31
C PHE A 89 -6.53 -0.06 -3.65
N SER A 90 -5.31 0.45 -3.86
CA SER A 90 -4.52 0.16 -5.05
C SER A 90 -3.01 0.21 -4.81
N HIS A 91 -2.26 -0.50 -5.67
CA HIS A 91 -0.81 -0.48 -5.67
C HIS A 91 -0.26 0.74 -6.42
N VAL A 92 -0.26 1.89 -5.78
CA VAL A 92 0.13 3.17 -6.40
C VAL A 92 1.12 3.96 -5.55
N HIS A 93 1.76 4.94 -6.19
CA HIS A 93 2.79 5.80 -5.63
C HIS A 93 2.25 6.74 -4.54
N HIS A 94 3.17 7.28 -3.72
CA HIS A 94 2.92 8.36 -2.77
C HIS A 94 2.66 9.68 -3.49
N GLN A 95 1.47 9.80 -4.08
CA GLN A 95 1.02 10.97 -4.82
C GLN A 95 -0.49 11.16 -4.74
N ASN A 96 -0.96 12.38 -4.95
CA ASN A 96 -2.38 12.72 -4.80
C ASN A 96 -3.29 12.14 -5.89
N TYR A 97 -2.77 11.83 -7.08
CA TYR A 97 -3.52 11.20 -8.18
C TYR A 97 -2.72 10.09 -8.84
N SER A 98 -3.32 8.92 -9.03
CA SER A 98 -2.68 7.75 -9.64
C SER A 98 -3.64 6.98 -10.52
N LEU A 99 -3.13 6.37 -11.60
CA LEU A 99 -3.87 5.35 -12.33
C LEU A 99 -3.69 4.00 -11.63
N GLY A 100 -4.79 3.40 -11.19
CA GLY A 100 -4.83 2.02 -10.73
C GLY A 100 -5.01 1.09 -11.93
N GLN A 101 -3.98 0.31 -12.26
CA GLN A 101 -3.99 -0.60 -13.42
C GLN A 101 -3.96 -2.08 -13.06
N GLN A 102 -3.31 -2.45 -11.95
CA GLN A 102 -3.15 -3.87 -11.56
C GLN A 102 -4.21 -4.34 -10.58
N LEU A 103 -4.40 -3.58 -9.51
CA LEU A 103 -5.33 -3.89 -8.42
C LEU A 103 -6.11 -2.62 -8.08
N VAL A 104 -7.42 -2.68 -8.22
CA VAL A 104 -8.35 -1.66 -7.74
C VAL A 104 -9.42 -2.41 -6.95
N CYS A 105 -9.22 -2.46 -5.63
CA CYS A 105 -10.08 -3.21 -4.73
C CYS A 105 -11.04 -2.24 -4.05
N PRO A 106 -12.37 -2.33 -4.29
CA PRO A 106 -13.34 -1.52 -3.57
C PRO A 106 -13.30 -1.87 -2.08
N LEU A 107 -13.40 -0.84 -1.25
CA LEU A 107 -13.40 -0.94 0.20
C LEU A 107 -14.74 -0.42 0.75
N PRO A 108 -15.24 -1.00 1.84
CA PRO A 108 -16.33 -0.41 2.62
C PRO A 108 -15.97 1.01 3.08
N ASN A 109 -16.94 1.93 3.07
CA ASN A 109 -16.72 3.34 3.41
C ASN A 109 -16.25 3.53 4.85
N GLU A 110 -16.57 2.60 5.75
CA GLU A 110 -16.12 2.53 7.13
C GLU A 110 -14.58 2.45 7.22
N LEU A 111 -13.93 1.95 6.16
CA LEU A 111 -12.47 1.89 6.04
C LEU A 111 -11.86 3.18 5.47
N ASN A 112 -12.58 4.31 5.39
CA ASN A 112 -11.99 5.61 5.03
C ASN A 112 -11.14 6.20 6.18
N THR A 113 -10.19 5.42 6.66
CA THR A 113 -9.28 5.74 7.76
C THR A 113 -7.83 5.53 7.31
N PRO A 114 -6.85 6.20 7.94
CA PRO A 114 -5.44 5.99 7.62
C PRO A 114 -4.99 4.53 7.75
N VAL A 115 -5.61 3.76 8.64
CA VAL A 115 -5.31 2.34 8.88
C VAL A 115 -5.57 1.51 7.62
N ALA A 116 -6.56 1.85 6.79
CA ALA A 116 -6.83 1.09 5.57
C ALA A 116 -5.65 1.11 4.57
N ALA A 117 -4.78 2.11 4.60
CA ALA A 117 -3.57 2.11 3.78
C ALA A 117 -2.59 0.98 4.16
N THR A 118 -2.68 0.44 5.38
CA THR A 118 -1.83 -0.67 5.83
C THR A 118 -2.30 -2.02 5.27
N LEU A 119 -3.42 -2.11 4.54
CA LEU A 119 -3.89 -3.36 3.91
C LEU A 119 -2.79 -4.03 3.09
N GLY A 120 -1.98 -3.25 2.37
CA GLY A 120 -0.88 -3.83 1.61
C GLY A 120 0.18 -4.51 2.49
N MET A 121 0.35 -4.08 3.75
CA MET A 121 1.24 -4.76 4.72
C MET A 121 0.62 -6.08 5.18
N ALA A 122 -0.70 -6.10 5.38
CA ALA A 122 -1.43 -7.33 5.63
C ALA A 122 -1.29 -8.32 4.46
N LEU A 123 -1.32 -7.84 3.21
CA LEU A 123 -1.08 -8.69 2.02
C LEU A 123 0.34 -9.29 2.00
N VAL A 124 1.36 -8.57 2.48
CA VAL A 124 2.71 -9.13 2.63
C VAL A 124 2.73 -10.23 3.69
N ALA A 125 2.11 -9.97 4.85
CA ALA A 125 2.00 -10.98 5.91
C ALA A 125 1.25 -12.23 5.43
N MET A 126 0.19 -12.03 4.64
CA MET A 126 -0.60 -13.10 4.05
C MET A 126 0.23 -14.05 3.16
N THR A 127 1.23 -13.55 2.43
CA THR A 127 2.14 -14.42 1.67
C THR A 127 2.88 -15.41 2.59
N GLY A 128 3.26 -14.99 3.79
CA GLY A 128 3.86 -15.89 4.79
C GLY A 128 2.87 -16.95 5.25
N ILE A 129 1.63 -16.56 5.56
CA ILE A 129 0.57 -17.49 5.96
C ILE A 129 0.24 -18.51 4.86
N GLN A 130 0.18 -18.07 3.59
CA GLN A 130 -0.07 -18.97 2.46
C GLN A 130 1.07 -19.96 2.18
N THR A 131 2.28 -19.61 2.63
CA THR A 131 3.48 -20.44 2.51
C THR A 131 3.56 -21.46 3.65
N VAL A 132 3.38 -21.00 4.89
CA VAL A 132 3.44 -21.83 6.10
C VAL A 132 2.21 -22.73 6.22
N ARG A 133 1.03 -22.23 5.81
CA ARG A 133 -0.28 -22.89 5.90
C ARG A 133 -0.55 -23.42 7.32
N PRO A 134 -0.61 -22.54 8.33
CA PRO A 134 -0.92 -22.95 9.69
C PRO A 134 -2.30 -23.62 9.76
N GLU A 135 -2.39 -24.70 10.52
CA GLU A 135 -3.62 -25.42 10.80
C GLU A 135 -4.09 -25.20 12.24
N LEU A 136 -5.31 -25.67 12.53
CA LEU A 136 -5.90 -25.57 13.86
C LEU A 136 -5.01 -26.25 14.90
N GLY A 137 -4.59 -25.48 15.90
CA GLY A 137 -3.77 -25.97 17.01
C GLY A 137 -2.26 -25.90 16.80
N ASP A 138 -1.79 -25.49 15.62
CA ASP A 138 -0.36 -25.25 15.39
C ASP A 138 0.17 -24.13 16.28
N ASN A 139 1.45 -24.21 16.65
CA ASN A 139 2.16 -23.08 17.26
C ASN A 139 2.97 -22.36 16.17
N VAL A 140 2.76 -21.06 16.02
CA VAL A 140 3.43 -20.24 14.99
C VAL A 140 4.31 -19.20 15.66
N VAL A 141 5.63 -19.32 15.51
CA VAL A 141 6.57 -18.33 16.03
C VAL A 141 6.77 -17.21 15.00
N VAL A 142 6.49 -15.97 15.41
CA VAL A 142 6.70 -14.76 14.60
C VAL A 142 7.87 -13.98 15.20
N THR A 143 8.97 -13.89 14.44
CA THR A 143 10.16 -13.11 14.83
C THR A 143 10.09 -11.71 14.24
N GLY A 144 9.98 -10.71 15.11
CA GLY A 144 9.70 -9.30 14.82
C GLY A 144 8.22 -8.95 14.90
N ALA A 145 7.84 -8.10 15.85
CA ALA A 145 6.48 -7.58 16.09
C ALA A 145 6.26 -6.18 15.50
N GLY A 146 6.94 -5.87 14.38
CA GLY A 146 6.60 -4.71 13.55
C GLY A 146 5.27 -4.89 12.81
N LEU A 147 4.89 -3.92 11.97
CA LEU A 147 3.59 -3.91 11.28
C LEU A 147 3.27 -5.21 10.52
N VAL A 148 4.24 -5.80 9.82
CA VAL A 148 4.06 -7.08 9.10
C VAL A 148 3.92 -8.26 10.06
N GLY A 149 4.75 -8.32 11.11
CA GLY A 149 4.68 -9.39 12.11
C GLY A 149 3.38 -9.39 12.89
N GLN A 150 2.87 -8.20 13.23
CA GLN A 150 1.57 -8.03 13.87
C GLN A 150 0.42 -8.53 12.99
N PHE A 151 0.44 -8.24 11.68
CA PHE A 151 -0.51 -8.86 10.76
C PHE A 151 -0.33 -10.37 10.65
N ALA A 152 0.90 -10.87 10.62
CA ALA A 152 1.18 -12.30 10.52
C ALA A 152 0.63 -13.06 11.74
N ALA A 153 0.81 -12.53 12.95
CA ALA A 153 0.28 -13.12 14.17
C ALA A 153 -1.26 -13.16 14.17
N GLN A 154 -1.91 -12.04 13.82
CA GLN A 154 -3.37 -11.98 13.73
C GLN A 154 -3.92 -12.94 12.67
N LEU A 155 -3.29 -13.02 11.49
CA LEU A 155 -3.70 -13.93 10.44
C LEU A 155 -3.48 -15.41 10.83
N ALA A 156 -2.38 -15.73 11.52
CA ALA A 156 -2.14 -17.07 12.05
C ALA A 156 -3.20 -17.46 13.10
N ALA A 157 -3.56 -16.55 14.01
CA ALA A 157 -4.65 -16.77 14.96
C ALA A 157 -5.99 -17.02 14.25
N LEU A 158 -6.29 -16.25 13.20
CA LEU A 158 -7.49 -16.45 12.37
C LEU A 158 -7.48 -17.77 11.59
N SER A 159 -6.31 -18.36 11.33
CA SER A 159 -6.18 -19.72 10.79
C SER A 159 -6.36 -20.83 11.85
N GLY A 160 -6.57 -20.48 13.11
CA GLY A 160 -6.73 -21.43 14.22
C GLY A 160 -5.43 -21.84 14.92
N ALA A 161 -4.31 -21.20 14.57
CA ALA A 161 -3.04 -21.43 15.24
C ALA A 161 -2.86 -20.54 16.49
N TYR A 162 -1.86 -20.88 17.31
CA TYR A 162 -1.40 -20.12 18.46
C TYR A 162 -0.14 -19.33 18.08
N PRO A 163 -0.24 -18.02 17.76
CA PRO A 163 0.93 -17.21 17.44
C PRO A 163 1.73 -16.86 18.71
N ILE A 164 3.06 -16.91 18.59
CA ILE A 164 4.01 -16.47 19.60
C ILE A 164 4.85 -15.35 18.98
N LEU A 165 4.65 -14.10 19.40
CA LEU A 165 5.45 -12.97 18.92
C LEU A 165 6.73 -12.83 19.75
N ILE A 166 7.82 -12.52 19.05
CA ILE A 166 9.12 -12.21 19.65
C ILE A 166 9.59 -10.88 19.06
N ASP A 167 9.87 -9.88 19.88
CA ASP A 167 10.50 -8.63 19.48
C ASP A 167 11.48 -8.19 20.57
N ILE A 168 12.44 -7.35 20.21
CA ILE A 168 13.41 -6.75 21.14
C ILE A 168 12.88 -5.43 21.74
N VAL A 169 11.82 -4.88 21.17
CA VAL A 169 11.15 -3.65 21.62
C VAL A 169 9.87 -4.04 22.35
N ASP A 170 9.88 -3.87 23.67
CA ASP A 170 8.77 -4.30 24.54
C ASP A 170 7.44 -3.64 24.17
N GLU A 171 7.43 -2.38 23.72
CA GLU A 171 6.20 -1.67 23.34
C GLU A 171 5.50 -2.23 22.10
N ARG A 172 6.12 -3.20 21.41
CA ARG A 172 5.53 -3.88 20.26
C ARG A 172 4.86 -5.21 20.61
N LEU A 173 4.97 -5.68 21.85
CA LEU A 173 4.42 -6.96 22.31
C LEU A 173 3.04 -6.82 22.97
#